data_AF-A0A9D5MM50-F1
#
_entry.id   AF-A0A9D5MM50-F1
#
_cell.length_a   1.000
_cell.length_b   1.000
_cell.length_c   1.000
_cell.angle_alpha   90.00
_cell.angle_beta   90.00
_cell.angle_gamma   90.00
#
_symmetry.space_group_name_H-M   'P 1'
#
loop_
_entity.id
_entity.type
_entity.pdbx_description
1 polymer ?
#
loop_
_entity_poly.entity_id
_entity_poly.type
_entity_poly.pdbx_seq_one_letter_code
_entity_poly.pdbx_strand_id
1 'polypeptide(L)'
;MLSAENGKPYQMHHFATDKNKVYTHQMESIIKKYGLELDGDWNKELLPHQGRHPNAYHEFILDELRNIDLVANGDKGMFLELFESNIKKVIRENPDMLYSKYWKGIK
;
A
#
# COMPACT_ATOMS: atom_id res chain seq x y z
N MET A 1 0.80 -26.15 2.15
CA MET A 1 0.86 -24.69 1.90
C MET A 1 -0.33 -24.08 2.61
N LEU A 2 -0.13 -23.06 3.45
CA LEU A 2 -1.23 -22.32 4.04
C LEU A 2 -1.87 -21.50 2.90
N SER A 3 -3.10 -21.83 2.53
CA SER A 3 -3.94 -21.02 1.65
C SER A 3 -4.89 -20.21 2.53
N ALA A 4 -4.98 -18.89 2.31
CA ALA A 4 -6.06 -18.13 2.95
C ALA A 4 -7.43 -18.55 2.40
N GLU A 5 -8.51 -18.05 2.99
CA GLU A 5 -9.89 -18.33 2.56
C GLU A 5 -10.14 -18.03 1.06
N ASN A 6 -9.34 -17.15 0.46
CA ASN A 6 -9.39 -16.82 -0.97
C ASN A 6 -8.59 -17.77 -1.89
N GLY A 7 -7.97 -18.83 -1.35
CA GLY A 7 -7.21 -19.85 -2.07
C GLY A 7 -5.81 -19.40 -2.55
N LYS A 8 -5.35 -18.20 -2.18
CA LYS A 8 -4.07 -17.65 -2.67
C LYS A 8 -2.90 -17.99 -1.73
N PRO A 9 -1.67 -18.12 -2.26
CA PRO A 9 -0.49 -18.26 -1.43
C PRO A 9 -0.21 -16.98 -0.65
N TYR A 10 0.38 -17.12 0.53
CA TYR A 10 0.95 -16.00 1.26
C TYR A 10 2.24 -15.53 0.58
N GLN A 11 2.33 -14.23 0.29
CA GLN A 11 3.50 -13.58 -0.28
C GLN A 11 3.83 -12.33 0.51
N MET A 12 5.12 -11.98 0.57
CA MET A 12 5.54 -10.69 1.12
C MET A 12 5.07 -9.60 0.16
N HIS A 13 4.06 -8.85 0.60
CA HIS A 13 3.38 -7.83 -0.17
C HIS A 13 3.93 -6.46 0.21
N HIS A 14 4.19 -5.62 -0.80
CA HIS A 14 4.53 -4.21 -0.62
C HIS A 14 3.27 -3.37 -0.84
N PHE A 15 2.88 -2.57 0.15
CA PHE A 15 1.68 -1.73 0.05
C PHE A 15 1.89 -0.59 -0.95
N ALA A 16 2.92 0.24 -0.73
CA ALA A 16 3.45 1.19 -1.68
C ALA A 16 4.49 0.52 -2.58
N THR A 17 4.41 0.74 -3.89
CA THR A 17 5.25 0.01 -4.84
C THR A 17 6.63 0.64 -5.01
N ASP A 18 7.66 -0.20 -5.00
CA ASP A 18 9.05 0.13 -5.34
C ASP A 18 9.39 -0.17 -6.82
N LYS A 19 8.48 -0.81 -7.57
CA LYS A 19 8.75 -1.39 -8.90
C LYS A 19 7.93 -0.81 -10.05
N ASN A 20 7.10 0.21 -9.81
CA ASN A 20 6.24 0.80 -10.84
C ASN A 20 6.80 2.12 -11.39
N LYS A 21 7.08 2.16 -12.70
CA LYS A 21 7.68 3.34 -13.37
C LYS A 21 6.88 4.64 -13.23
N VAL A 22 5.56 4.56 -13.01
CA VAL A 22 4.67 5.73 -12.89
C VAL A 22 4.59 6.20 -11.43
N TYR A 23 4.49 5.27 -10.48
CA TYR A 23 4.14 5.60 -9.09
C TYR A 23 5.33 5.61 -8.13
N THR A 24 6.38 4.80 -8.37
CA THR A 24 7.52 4.66 -7.44
C THR A 24 8.13 6.00 -7.07
N HIS A 25 8.48 6.85 -8.05
CA HIS A 25 9.12 8.14 -7.76
C HIS A 25 8.24 9.11 -6.96
N GLN A 26 6.91 9.07 -7.17
CA GLN A 26 5.97 9.92 -6.46
C GLN A 26 5.84 9.47 -5.00
N MET A 27 5.65 8.17 -4.77
CA MET A 27 5.59 7.60 -3.42
C MET A 27 6.91 7.82 -2.67
N GLU A 28 8.04 7.60 -3.34
CA GLU A 28 9.38 7.81 -2.79
C GLU A 28 9.61 9.26 -2.35
N SER A 29 9.15 10.24 -3.13
CA SER A 29 9.29 11.66 -2.80
C SER A 29 8.58 12.07 -1.50
N ILE A 30 7.48 11.39 -1.16
CA ILE A 30 6.73 11.60 0.08
C ILE A 30 7.48 10.96 1.25
N ILE A 31 7.74 9.65 1.17
CA ILE A 31 8.26 8.89 2.31
C ILE A 31 9.68 9.32 2.71
N LYS A 32 10.47 9.87 1.78
CA LYS A 32 11.82 10.39 2.07
C LYS A 32 11.82 11.53 3.08
N LYS A 33 10.74 12.32 3.16
CA LYS A 33 10.57 13.38 4.18
C LYS A 33 10.60 12.82 5.61
N TYR A 34 10.27 11.54 5.77
CA TYR A 34 10.21 10.83 7.04
C TYR A 34 11.41 9.90 7.27
N GLY A 35 12.43 9.95 6.40
CA GLY A 35 13.59 9.05 6.46
C GLY A 35 13.18 7.58 6.32
N LEU A 36 12.31 7.28 5.36
CA LEU A 36 11.82 5.94 5.02
C LEU A 36 12.21 5.57 3.59
N GLU A 37 12.30 4.26 3.34
CA GLU A 37 12.53 3.67 2.01
C GLU A 37 11.37 2.74 1.64
N LEU A 38 11.05 2.62 0.35
CA LEU A 38 9.92 1.81 -0.14
C LEU A 38 10.14 0.30 0.10
N ASP A 39 11.38 -0.15 0.21
CA ASP A 39 11.70 -1.53 0.60
C ASP A 39 11.87 -1.70 2.12
N GLY A 40 11.42 -0.74 2.94
CA GLY A 40 11.44 -0.87 4.39
C GLY A 40 10.34 -1.81 4.92
N ASP A 41 10.60 -2.47 6.06
CA ASP A 41 9.67 -3.42 6.69
C ASP A 41 8.31 -2.79 7.05
N TRP A 42 8.29 -1.49 7.34
CA TRP A 42 7.06 -0.73 7.58
C TRP A 42 6.06 -0.82 6.41
N ASN A 43 6.55 -1.02 5.18
CA ASN A 43 5.74 -1.08 3.96
C ASN A 43 5.46 -2.52 3.49
N LYS A 44 5.83 -3.54 4.28
CA LYS A 44 5.68 -4.93 3.91
C LYS A 44 4.82 -5.70 4.90
N GLU A 45 4.08 -6.68 4.38
CA GLU A 45 3.37 -7.66 5.20
C GLU A 45 3.15 -8.96 4.45
N LEU A 46 3.09 -10.08 5.17
CA LEU A 46 2.75 -11.38 4.59
C LEU A 46 1.23 -11.46 4.37
N LEU A 47 0.76 -11.33 3.13
CA LEU A 47 -0.66 -11.36 2.79
C LEU A 47 -0.98 -12.44 1.74
N PRO A 48 -2.20 -12.98 1.73
CA PRO A 48 -2.64 -13.91 0.70
C PRO A 48 -2.87 -13.18 -0.62
N HIS A 49 -1.80 -13.06 -1.39
CA HIS A 49 -1.75 -12.28 -2.62
C HIS A 49 -0.97 -13.02 -3.71
N GLN A 50 -1.37 -12.77 -4.95
CA GLN A 50 -0.67 -13.25 -6.15
C GLN A 50 -1.08 -12.39 -7.33
N GLY A 51 -0.11 -12.00 -8.15
CA GLY A 51 -0.32 -11.27 -9.39
C GLY A 51 0.09 -9.81 -9.29
N ARG A 52 -0.32 -9.01 -10.28
CA ARG A 52 -0.02 -7.57 -10.35
C ARG A 52 -1.20 -6.78 -9.80
N HIS A 53 -0.91 -5.66 -9.13
CA HIS A 53 -1.92 -4.67 -8.79
C HIS A 53 -2.38 -3.87 -10.02
N PRO A 54 -3.65 -3.45 -10.07
CA PRO A 54 -4.12 -2.48 -11.06
C PRO A 54 -3.58 -1.08 -10.74
N ASN A 55 -3.57 -0.19 -11.73
CA ASN A 55 -3.21 1.22 -11.52
C ASN A 55 -4.09 1.91 -10.47
N ALA A 56 -5.38 1.59 -10.43
CA ALA A 56 -6.31 2.14 -9.43
C ALA A 56 -5.89 1.85 -7.97
N TYR A 57 -5.28 0.68 -7.72
CA TYR A 57 -4.70 0.39 -6.41
C TYR A 57 -3.51 1.30 -6.11
N HIS A 58 -2.62 1.52 -7.08
CA HIS A 58 -1.48 2.43 -6.89
C HIS A 58 -1.91 3.89 -6.74
N GLU A 59 -2.97 4.31 -7.43
CA GLU A 59 -3.59 5.64 -7.27
C GLU A 59 -4.13 5.82 -5.85
N PHE A 60 -4.90 4.84 -5.35
CA PHE A 60 -5.38 4.83 -3.97
C PHE A 60 -4.23 4.97 -2.95
N ILE A 61 -3.16 4.17 -3.09
CA ILE A 61 -2.01 4.25 -2.18
C ILE A 61 -1.34 5.62 -2.26
N LEU A 62 -1.17 6.18 -3.45
CA LEU A 62 -0.53 7.48 -3.62
C LEU A 62 -1.37 8.61 -3.02
N ASP A 63 -2.69 8.57 -3.18
CA ASP A 63 -3.59 9.57 -2.61
C ASP A 63 -3.65 9.47 -1.07
N GLU A 64 -3.69 8.26 -0.52
CA GLU A 64 -3.57 8.07 0.93
C GLU A 64 -2.22 8.56 1.46
N LEU A 65 -1.11 8.26 0.78
CA LEU A 65 0.20 8.79 1.17
C LEU A 65 0.24 10.32 1.18
N ARG A 66 -0.44 11.00 0.24
CA ARG A 66 -0.56 12.47 0.24
C ARG A 66 -1.40 12.96 1.41
N ASN A 67 -2.52 12.31 1.72
CA ASN A 67 -3.35 12.66 2.87
C ASN A 67 -2.59 12.50 4.18
N ILE A 68 -1.86 11.40 4.32
CA ILE A 68 -1.00 11.12 5.48
C ILE A 68 0.11 12.17 5.58
N ASP A 69 0.78 12.50 4.47
CA ASP A 69 1.86 13.50 4.44
C ASP A 69 1.38 14.87 4.94
N LEU A 70 0.18 15.28 4.51
CA LEU A 70 -0.45 16.53 4.94
C LEU A 70 -0.71 16.58 6.45
N VAL A 71 -1.18 15.46 7.04
CA VAL A 71 -1.49 15.40 8.47
C VAL A 71 -0.24 15.22 9.32
N ALA A 72 0.66 14.33 8.92
CA ALA A 72 1.86 14.00 9.66
C ALA A 72 2.91 15.13 9.59
N ASN A 73 2.95 15.91 8.51
CA ASN A 73 3.74 17.13 8.39
C ASN A 73 5.21 16.99 8.89
N GLY A 74 5.89 15.93 8.44
CA GLY A 74 7.27 15.60 8.85
C GLY A 74 7.42 14.75 10.12
N ASP A 75 6.36 14.52 10.89
CA ASP A 75 6.37 13.58 12.02
C ASP A 75 6.32 12.13 11.54
N LYS A 76 7.44 11.40 11.70
CA LYS A 76 7.56 10.00 11.31
C LYS A 76 6.66 9.05 12.10
N GLY A 77 6.47 9.31 13.39
CA GLY A 77 5.62 8.46 14.24
C GLY A 77 4.17 8.53 13.78
N MET A 78 3.68 9.76 13.59
CA MET A 78 2.33 10.02 13.07
C MET A 78 2.13 9.43 11.67
N PHE A 79 3.13 9.59 10.79
CA PHE A 79 3.07 9.01 9.44
C PHE A 79 2.87 7.49 9.49
N LEU A 80 3.64 6.78 10.31
CA LEU A 80 3.54 5.32 10.42
C LEU A 80 2.22 4.86 11.06
N GLU A 81 1.70 5.60 12.05
CA GLU A 81 0.39 5.32 12.66
C GLU A 81 -0.75 5.49 11.64
N LEU A 82 -0.71 6.56 10.86
CA LEU A 82 -1.69 6.81 9.81
C LEU A 82 -1.54 5.84 8.63
N PHE A 83 -0.31 5.43 8.28
CA PHE A 83 -0.10 4.40 7.26
C PHE A 83 -0.69 3.06 7.68
N GLU A 84 -0.51 2.67 8.94
CA GLU A 84 -1.13 1.45 9.48
C GLU A 84 -2.67 1.53 9.42
N SER A 85 -3.24 2.64 9.89
CA SER A 85 -4.70 2.78 10.02
C SER A 85 -5.43 3.05 8.70
N ASN A 86 -4.88 3.89 7.81
CA ASN A 86 -5.54 4.29 6.57
C ASN A 86 -5.23 3.37 5.38
N ILE A 87 -4.07 2.71 5.37
CA ILE A 87 -3.66 1.85 4.24
C ILE A 87 -3.69 0.38 4.64
N LYS A 88 -2.85 -0.04 5.60
CA LYS A 88 -2.67 -1.47 5.88
C LYS A 88 -3.95 -2.11 6.39
N LYS A 89 -4.57 -1.50 7.41
CA LYS A 89 -5.83 -2.00 7.98
C LYS A 89 -6.94 -2.08 6.93
N VAL A 90 -7.12 -1.03 6.13
CA VAL A 90 -8.14 -0.99 5.08
C VAL A 90 -7.96 -2.13 4.07
N ILE A 91 -6.73 -2.40 3.65
CA ILE A 91 -6.43 -3.49 2.70
C ILE A 91 -6.57 -4.87 3.35
N ARG A 92 -6.17 -5.02 4.62
CA ARG A 92 -6.37 -6.27 5.38
C ARG A 92 -7.86 -6.61 5.50
N GLU A 93 -8.69 -5.60 5.74
CA GLU A 93 -10.15 -5.75 5.84
C GLU A 93 -10.83 -5.87 4.47
N ASN A 94 -10.19 -5.41 3.39
CA ASN A 94 -10.73 -5.42 2.03
C ASN A 94 -9.71 -5.96 1.00
N PRO A 95 -9.31 -7.24 1.09
CA PRO A 95 -8.23 -7.80 0.26
C PRO A 95 -8.54 -7.82 -1.25
N ASP A 96 -9.83 -7.68 -1.64
CA ASP A 96 -10.24 -7.55 -3.03
C ASP A 96 -9.68 -6.29 -3.70
N MET A 97 -9.36 -5.24 -2.94
CA MET A 97 -8.69 -4.01 -3.43
C MET A 97 -7.38 -4.29 -4.15
N LEU A 98 -6.72 -5.41 -3.84
CA LEU A 98 -5.48 -5.80 -4.52
C LEU A 98 -5.69 -6.17 -6.00
N TYR A 99 -6.94 -6.30 -6.46
CA TYR A 99 -7.31 -6.83 -7.77
C TYR A 99 -8.19 -5.89 -8.58
N SER A 100 -8.03 -5.93 -9.90
CA SER A 100 -8.78 -5.07 -10.83
C SER A 100 -10.30 -5.21 -10.75
N LYS A 101 -10.82 -6.36 -10.30
CA LYS A 101 -12.27 -6.59 -10.19
C LYS A 101 -12.92 -5.64 -9.20
N TYR A 102 -12.27 -5.35 -8.07
CA TYR A 102 -12.79 -4.43 -7.05
C TYR A 102 -13.03 -3.04 -7.64
N TRP A 103 -12.06 -2.54 -8.41
CA TRP A 103 -12.10 -1.19 -8.97
C TRP A 103 -13.05 -1.02 -10.16
N LYS A 104 -13.66 -2.10 -10.66
CA LYS A 104 -14.62 -2.00 -11.77
C LYS A 104 -15.94 -1.44 -11.25
N GLY A 105 -16.34 -0.28 -11.76
CA GLY A 105 -17.62 0.35 -11.43
C GLY A 105 -17.57 1.28 -10.22
N ILE A 106 -16.39 1.47 -9.62
CA ILE A 106 -16.13 2.53 -8.65
C ILE A 106 -15.61 3.73 -9.47
N LYS A 107 -16.51 4.66 -9.81
CA LYS A 107 -16.21 5.98 -10.39
C LYS A 107 -17.10 7.01 -9.73
#